data_AF-A0A6M3M990-F1
#
_entry.id   AF-A0A6M3M990-F1
#
_cell.length_a   1.000
_cell.length_b   1.000
_cell.length_c   1.000
_cell.angle_alpha   90.00
_cell.angle_beta   90.00
_cell.angle_gamma   90.00
#
_symmetry.space_group_name_H-M   'P 1'
#
loop_
_entity.id
_entity.type
_entity.pdbx_description
1 polymer ?
#
loop_
_entity_poly.entity_id
_entity_poly.type
_entity_poly.pdbx_seq_one_letter_code
_entity_poly.pdbx_strand_id
1 'polypeptide(L)'
;MPRVSFSLATRGTFSKTVSVPAEEFGRPNTNPPDIVDQDNLTLYKFTLDTDLITYKLPVPSDWAGGDIKFWVVWTNDGGVDDNGKAAKWQLDYQIGDEGDAVSGSHANSPKSVEDTYDSDSGWVEHHTGYMAIAADDFSGKLCIYAKLSAVTPVGAALTCEPHLIGMCYTNRAVWGRKP
;
A
#
# COMPACT_ATOMS: atom_id res chain seq x y z
N MET A 1 13.70 47.02 24.33
CA MET A 1 13.70 46.06 23.19
C MET A 1 12.94 44.81 23.63
N PRO A 2 11.90 44.36 22.92
CA PRO A 2 11.25 43.10 23.27
C PRO A 2 12.16 41.93 22.92
N ARG A 3 12.37 41.01 23.86
CA ARG A 3 13.04 39.73 23.60
C ARG A 3 12.11 38.90 22.71
N VAL A 4 12.50 38.71 21.45
CA VAL A 4 11.92 37.67 20.61
C VAL A 4 12.37 36.33 21.20
N SER A 5 11.46 35.66 21.91
CA SER A 5 11.67 34.26 22.29
C SER A 5 11.47 33.42 21.03
N PHE A 6 12.55 32.99 20.41
CA PHE A 6 12.49 31.88 19.47
C PHE A 6 12.19 30.62 20.30
N SER A 7 10.92 30.20 20.28
CA SER A 7 10.57 28.85 20.71
C SER A 7 11.36 27.86 19.84
N LEU A 8 12.27 27.11 20.45
CA LEU A 8 12.83 25.91 19.83
C LEU A 8 11.65 25.02 19.44
N ALA A 9 11.51 24.72 18.15
CA ALA A 9 10.52 23.75 17.69
C ALA A 9 10.69 22.47 18.52
N THR A 10 9.73 22.18 19.39
CA THR A 10 9.78 21.06 20.31
C THR A 10 9.83 19.78 19.48
N ARG A 11 10.81 18.90 19.75
CA ARG A 11 10.82 17.55 19.18
C ARG A 11 9.46 16.90 19.45
N GLY A 12 8.81 16.42 18.41
CA GLY A 12 7.49 15.81 18.48
C GLY A 12 7.36 14.68 17.47
N THR A 13 6.43 13.77 17.73
CA THR A 13 6.04 12.74 16.77
C THR A 13 4.76 13.13 16.06
N PHE A 14 4.69 12.89 14.75
CA PHE A 14 3.51 13.16 13.93
C PHE A 14 3.23 11.97 12.98
N SER A 15 2.04 11.92 12.39
CA SER A 15 1.73 10.95 11.35
C SER A 15 2.16 11.50 9.99
N LYS A 16 2.92 10.72 9.24
CA LYS A 16 3.40 11.04 7.90
C LYS A 16 2.81 10.04 6.91
N THR A 17 2.14 10.56 5.89
CA THR A 17 1.63 9.76 4.77
C THR A 17 2.50 9.99 3.55
N VAL A 18 2.83 8.91 2.85
CA VAL A 18 3.51 8.93 1.56
C VAL A 18 2.64 8.21 0.55
N SER A 19 2.39 8.85 -0.59
CA SER A 19 1.68 8.28 -1.72
C SER A 19 2.68 7.68 -2.71
N VAL A 20 2.43 6.45 -3.13
CA VAL A 20 3.21 5.71 -4.11
C VAL A 20 2.30 5.47 -5.32
N PRO A 21 2.49 6.20 -6.43
CA PRO A 21 1.68 6.01 -7.62
C PRO A 21 1.99 4.66 -8.28
N ALA A 22 1.07 4.19 -9.13
CA ALA A 22 1.21 2.90 -9.80
C ALA A 22 2.56 2.74 -10.53
N GLU A 23 3.04 3.78 -11.24
CA GLU A 23 4.29 3.70 -12.00
C GLU A 23 5.56 3.37 -11.19
N GLU A 24 5.53 3.57 -9.87
CA GLU A 24 6.67 3.27 -8.97
C GLU A 24 6.74 1.77 -8.59
N PHE A 25 5.73 0.97 -8.96
CA PHE A 25 5.73 -0.45 -8.64
C PHE A 25 6.56 -1.29 -9.61
N GLY A 26 7.28 -2.25 -9.04
CA GLY A 26 7.97 -3.28 -9.81
C GLY A 26 6.98 -4.32 -10.34
N ARG A 27 7.03 -4.55 -11.65
CA ARG A 27 6.28 -5.63 -12.31
C ARG A 27 7.11 -6.91 -12.30
N PRO A 28 6.65 -7.99 -11.65
CA PRO A 28 7.35 -9.28 -11.67
C PRO A 28 7.34 -9.88 -13.08
N ASN A 29 8.31 -10.74 -13.38
CA ASN A 29 8.34 -11.49 -14.65
C ASN A 29 7.20 -12.51 -14.78
N THR A 30 6.64 -12.93 -13.65
CA THR A 30 5.54 -13.89 -13.58
C THR A 30 4.30 -13.16 -13.11
N ASN A 31 3.21 -13.27 -13.89
CA ASN A 31 1.91 -12.67 -13.61
C ASN A 31 1.94 -11.16 -13.28
N PRO A 32 2.58 -10.31 -14.12
CA PRO A 32 2.36 -8.88 -14.01
C PRO A 32 0.92 -8.54 -14.42
N PRO A 33 0.27 -7.57 -13.77
CA PRO A 33 -1.02 -7.07 -14.23
C PRO A 33 -0.90 -6.38 -15.60
N ASP A 34 -2.02 -6.33 -16.32
CA ASP A 34 -2.14 -5.56 -17.55
C ASP A 34 -2.13 -4.05 -17.26
N ILE A 35 -1.74 -3.27 -18.26
CA ILE A 35 -1.71 -1.80 -18.17
C ILE A 35 -2.95 -1.24 -18.88
N VAL A 36 -3.63 -0.32 -18.21
CA VAL A 36 -4.76 0.43 -18.77
C VAL A 36 -4.52 1.91 -18.54
N ASP A 37 -4.65 2.72 -19.58
CA ASP A 37 -4.62 4.18 -19.46
C ASP A 37 -6.05 4.72 -19.43
N GLN A 38 -6.40 5.44 -18.37
CA GLN A 38 -7.73 6.04 -18.18
C GLN A 38 -7.57 7.45 -17.62
N ASP A 39 -8.22 8.45 -18.22
CA ASP A 39 -8.18 9.85 -17.79
C ASP A 39 -6.75 10.44 -17.60
N ASN A 40 -5.79 10.01 -18.43
CA ASN A 40 -4.35 10.32 -18.36
C ASN A 40 -3.64 9.76 -17.11
N LEU A 41 -4.23 8.76 -16.45
CA LEU A 41 -3.60 7.95 -15.41
C LEU A 41 -3.25 6.58 -15.99
N THR A 42 -2.03 6.13 -15.74
CA THR A 42 -1.64 4.73 -16.00
C THR A 42 -2.05 3.88 -14.81
N LEU A 43 -2.94 2.93 -15.05
CA LEU A 43 -3.50 2.01 -14.06
C LEU A 43 -3.01 0.60 -14.33
N TYR A 44 -2.99 -0.23 -13.28
CA TYR A 44 -2.76 -1.67 -13.43
C TYR A 44 -4.05 -2.44 -13.22
N LYS A 45 -4.47 -3.18 -14.25
CA LYS A 45 -5.64 -4.05 -14.23
C LYS A 45 -5.28 -5.43 -13.67
N PHE A 46 -5.94 -5.83 -12.59
CA PHE A 46 -5.66 -7.10 -11.92
C PHE A 46 -6.65 -8.18 -12.32
N THR A 47 -6.11 -9.33 -12.71
CA THR A 47 -6.79 -10.63 -12.68
C THR A 47 -6.70 -11.19 -11.26
N LEU A 48 -7.86 -11.45 -10.64
CA LEU A 48 -7.92 -11.98 -9.28
C LEU A 48 -7.10 -13.27 -9.11
N ASP A 49 -6.50 -13.40 -7.93
CA ASP A 49 -5.70 -14.56 -7.48
C ASP A 49 -4.47 -14.89 -8.34
N THR A 50 -4.18 -14.07 -9.35
CA THR A 50 -3.13 -14.33 -10.34
C THR A 50 -2.09 -13.22 -10.35
N ASP A 51 -2.53 -11.98 -10.53
CA ASP A 51 -1.64 -10.86 -10.79
C ASP A 51 -1.08 -10.27 -9.51
N LEU A 52 0.18 -9.86 -9.57
CA LEU A 52 0.84 -9.21 -8.45
C LEU A 52 1.78 -8.11 -8.91
N ILE A 53 1.95 -7.13 -8.05
CA ILE A 53 2.99 -6.10 -8.16
C ILE A 53 3.90 -6.15 -6.94
N THR A 54 5.08 -5.55 -7.05
CA THR A 54 6.06 -5.51 -5.98
C THR A 54 6.43 -4.09 -5.62
N TYR A 55 6.64 -3.84 -4.33
CA TYR A 55 7.14 -2.57 -3.82
C TYR A 55 8.23 -2.82 -2.79
N LYS A 56 9.30 -2.02 -2.83
CA LYS A 56 10.40 -2.09 -1.86
C LYS A 56 10.51 -0.76 -1.15
N LEU A 57 10.49 -0.81 0.17
CA LEU A 57 10.45 0.36 1.04
C LEU A 57 11.57 0.22 2.07
N PRO A 58 12.55 1.12 2.12
CA PRO A 58 13.42 1.20 3.29
C PRO A 58 12.57 1.61 4.51
N VAL A 59 12.88 1.09 5.69
CA VAL A 59 12.25 1.59 6.92
C VAL A 59 12.54 3.09 7.02
N PRO A 60 11.51 3.97 7.09
CA PRO A 60 11.74 5.41 7.03
C PRO A 60 12.73 5.87 8.08
N SER A 61 13.74 6.65 7.70
CA SER A 61 14.79 7.09 8.62
C SER A 61 14.30 7.98 9.75
N ASP A 62 13.12 8.59 9.57
CA ASP A 62 12.42 9.41 10.56
C ASP A 62 11.38 8.61 11.36
N TRP A 63 11.29 7.29 11.19
CA TRP A 63 10.32 6.45 11.90
C TRP A 63 10.51 6.52 13.42
N ALA A 64 9.39 6.72 14.13
CA ALA A 64 9.35 7.00 15.56
C ALA A 64 8.77 5.83 16.38
N GLY A 65 8.78 4.61 15.84
CA GLY A 65 8.09 3.45 16.41
C GLY A 65 6.63 3.32 15.97
N GLY A 66 6.04 2.17 16.28
CA GLY A 66 4.66 1.83 15.90
C GLY A 66 4.53 1.33 14.45
N ASP A 67 3.36 0.79 14.14
CA ASP A 67 3.09 0.11 12.87
C ASP A 67 3.25 1.03 11.66
N ILE A 68 3.57 0.44 10.51
CA ILE A 68 3.41 1.09 9.20
C ILE A 68 2.09 0.59 8.61
N LYS A 69 1.21 1.53 8.24
CA LYS A 69 -0.13 1.25 7.75
C LYS A 69 -0.22 1.54 6.27
N PHE A 70 -0.65 0.57 5.47
CA PHE A 70 -0.83 0.67 4.03
C PHE A 70 -2.31 0.74 3.69
N TRP A 71 -2.68 1.48 2.65
CA TRP A 71 -4.00 1.38 2.02
C TRP A 71 -3.85 1.55 0.53
N VAL A 72 -4.75 0.89 -0.19
CA VAL A 72 -4.73 0.83 -1.64
C VAL A 72 -5.66 1.92 -2.19
N VAL A 73 -5.20 2.60 -3.22
CA VAL A 73 -6.01 3.50 -4.04
C VAL A 73 -6.29 2.76 -5.34
N TRP A 74 -7.56 2.49 -5.60
CA TRP A 74 -7.99 1.65 -6.72
C TRP A 74 -9.28 2.16 -7.34
N THR A 75 -9.63 1.66 -8.50
CA THR A 75 -10.91 1.94 -9.17
C THR A 75 -11.50 0.66 -9.73
N ASN A 76 -12.82 0.65 -9.87
CA ASN A 76 -13.54 -0.37 -10.62
C ASN A 76 -13.17 -0.31 -12.13
N ASP A 77 -13.88 -1.04 -12.96
CA ASP A 77 -13.74 -1.05 -14.43
C ASP A 77 -14.79 -0.21 -15.16
N GLY A 78 -15.60 0.54 -14.40
CA GLY A 78 -16.76 1.28 -14.91
C GLY A 78 -17.93 0.40 -15.39
N GLY A 79 -17.87 -0.92 -15.16
CA GLY A 79 -18.94 -1.89 -15.47
C GLY A 79 -20.07 -1.91 -14.44
N VAL A 80 -21.01 -2.86 -14.53
CA VAL A 80 -22.17 -2.99 -13.60
C VAL A 80 -22.33 -4.38 -12.98
N ASP A 81 -21.45 -5.29 -13.37
CA ASP A 81 -21.52 -6.75 -13.15
C ASP A 81 -21.19 -7.19 -11.72
N ASP A 82 -20.50 -6.35 -10.95
CA ASP A 82 -20.04 -6.65 -9.60
C ASP A 82 -20.44 -5.61 -8.55
N ASN A 83 -21.41 -4.75 -8.87
CA ASN A 83 -21.86 -3.70 -7.97
C ASN A 83 -22.29 -4.27 -6.59
N GLY A 84 -21.69 -3.75 -5.52
CA GLY A 84 -21.95 -4.16 -4.14
C GLY A 84 -21.22 -5.45 -3.71
N LYS A 85 -20.37 -6.05 -4.54
CA LYS A 85 -19.46 -7.12 -4.13
C LYS A 85 -18.19 -6.55 -3.50
N ALA A 86 -17.42 -7.40 -2.82
CA ALA A 86 -16.16 -6.99 -2.20
C ALA A 86 -14.98 -7.17 -3.16
N ALA A 87 -14.16 -6.15 -3.32
CA ALA A 87 -12.79 -6.30 -3.79
C ALA A 87 -11.89 -6.56 -2.59
N LYS A 88 -11.09 -7.63 -2.64
CA LYS A 88 -10.13 -7.93 -1.57
C LYS A 88 -8.71 -7.69 -2.04
N TRP A 89 -8.03 -6.79 -1.35
CA TRP A 89 -6.62 -6.50 -1.55
C TRP A 89 -5.78 -7.22 -0.51
N GLN A 90 -4.70 -7.86 -0.95
CA GLN A 90 -3.78 -8.61 -0.11
C GLN A 90 -2.37 -8.06 -0.22
N LEU A 91 -1.81 -7.68 0.93
CA LEU A 91 -0.43 -7.27 1.10
C LEU A 91 0.38 -8.41 1.72
N ASP A 92 1.13 -9.10 0.87
CA ASP A 92 2.17 -10.01 1.29
C ASP A 92 3.46 -9.23 1.55
N TYR A 93 4.24 -9.62 2.55
CA TYR A 93 5.50 -8.95 2.83
C TYR A 93 6.59 -9.88 3.33
N GLN A 94 7.83 -9.47 3.12
CA GLN A 94 9.02 -9.96 3.78
C GLN A 94 9.86 -8.81 4.30
N ILE A 95 10.66 -9.10 5.32
CA ILE A 95 11.56 -8.15 5.96
C ILE A 95 12.98 -8.64 5.81
N GLY A 96 13.91 -7.75 5.51
CA GLY A 96 15.32 -8.13 5.36
C GLY A 96 16.30 -7.02 5.67
N ASP A 97 17.52 -7.45 5.98
CA ASP A 97 18.72 -6.63 6.07
C ASP A 97 19.66 -6.86 4.88
N GLU A 98 20.78 -6.14 4.91
CA GLU A 98 21.89 -6.37 3.99
C GLU A 98 22.39 -7.82 4.11
N GLY A 99 22.40 -8.54 2.98
CA GLY A 99 22.86 -9.93 2.91
C GLY A 99 21.76 -10.98 3.15
N ASP A 100 20.55 -10.59 3.56
CA ASP A 100 19.46 -11.54 3.76
C ASP A 100 18.91 -12.07 2.43
N ALA A 101 18.65 -13.38 2.38
CA ALA A 101 17.91 -13.99 1.28
C ALA A 101 16.41 -13.73 1.46
N VAL A 102 15.87 -12.76 0.73
CA VAL A 102 14.45 -12.40 0.79
C VAL A 102 13.64 -13.35 -0.08
N SER A 103 12.91 -14.28 0.55
CA SER A 103 12.04 -15.25 -0.13
C SER A 103 10.78 -15.58 0.68
N GLY A 104 9.72 -16.02 0.01
CA GLY A 104 8.45 -16.41 0.66
C GLY A 104 7.63 -15.22 1.19
N SER A 105 6.97 -15.44 2.33
CA SER A 105 6.18 -14.45 3.07
C SER A 105 6.51 -14.52 4.57
N HIS A 106 6.49 -13.39 5.25
CA HIS A 106 6.73 -13.28 6.69
C HIS A 106 5.69 -14.08 7.48
N ALA A 107 5.99 -14.51 8.71
CA ALA A 107 5.06 -15.35 9.50
C ALA A 107 3.72 -14.65 9.79
N ASN A 108 3.73 -13.32 9.89
CA ASN A 108 2.55 -12.48 10.12
C ASN A 108 1.92 -11.94 8.80
N SER A 109 2.39 -12.42 7.64
CA SER A 109 1.88 -12.13 6.30
C SER A 109 0.96 -13.27 5.83
N PRO A 110 -0.05 -13.00 4.99
CA PRO A 110 -0.43 -11.69 4.45
C PRO A 110 -1.27 -10.84 5.40
N LYS A 111 -1.37 -9.54 5.08
CA LYS A 111 -2.46 -8.67 5.55
C LYS A 111 -3.46 -8.50 4.42
N SER A 112 -4.74 -8.35 4.76
CA SER A 112 -5.77 -8.12 3.74
C SER A 112 -6.80 -7.11 4.20
N VAL A 113 -7.42 -6.45 3.23
CA VAL A 113 -8.54 -5.55 3.43
C VAL A 113 -9.57 -5.79 2.33
N GLU A 114 -10.84 -5.67 2.69
CA GLU A 114 -11.94 -5.70 1.74
C GLU A 114 -12.51 -4.29 1.62
N ASP A 115 -12.93 -3.94 0.41
CA ASP A 115 -13.56 -2.67 0.06
C ASP A 115 -14.71 -2.95 -0.91
N THR A 116 -15.73 -2.09 -0.92
CA THR A 116 -16.91 -2.31 -1.75
C THR A 116 -16.62 -1.92 -3.20
N TYR A 117 -17.00 -2.78 -4.13
CA TYR A 117 -16.96 -2.55 -5.56
C TYR A 117 -18.22 -1.80 -6.00
N ASP A 118 -18.16 -0.46 -6.06
CA ASP A 118 -19.32 0.39 -6.38
C ASP A 118 -19.28 0.83 -7.84
N SER A 119 -19.89 0.06 -8.74
CA SER A 119 -19.70 0.20 -10.19
C SER A 119 -20.85 0.89 -10.94
N ASP A 120 -22.00 1.07 -10.27
CA ASP A 120 -23.14 1.80 -10.83
C ASP A 120 -22.91 3.31 -11.07
N SER A 121 -21.77 3.83 -10.62
CA SER A 121 -21.38 5.24 -10.72
C SER A 121 -20.29 5.50 -11.76
N GLY A 122 -19.96 4.50 -12.61
CA GLY A 122 -18.86 4.57 -13.57
C GLY A 122 -17.51 4.31 -12.89
N TRP A 123 -16.44 4.94 -13.37
CA TRP A 123 -15.10 4.81 -12.79
C TRP A 123 -15.00 5.55 -11.45
N VAL A 124 -15.00 4.82 -10.35
CA VAL A 124 -14.98 5.39 -8.99
C VAL A 124 -13.61 5.16 -8.35
N GLU A 125 -13.00 6.20 -7.80
CA GLU A 125 -11.78 6.08 -6.98
C GLU A 125 -12.14 5.64 -5.56
N HIS A 126 -11.53 4.55 -5.12
CA HIS A 126 -11.73 3.91 -3.84
C HIS A 126 -10.44 3.93 -3.01
N HIS A 127 -10.59 4.10 -1.70
CA HIS A 127 -9.49 4.12 -0.73
C HIS A 127 -9.80 3.08 0.33
N THR A 128 -9.05 1.99 0.33
CA THR A 128 -9.32 0.88 1.26
C THR A 128 -9.08 1.27 2.72
N GLY A 129 -9.56 0.43 3.64
CA GLY A 129 -9.04 0.42 5.02
C GLY A 129 -7.54 0.08 5.09
N TYR A 130 -6.97 0.15 6.31
CA TYR A 130 -5.55 -0.07 6.52
C TYR A 130 -5.16 -1.55 6.65
N MET A 131 -4.10 -1.94 5.94
CA MET A 131 -3.28 -3.12 6.20
C MET A 131 -2.05 -2.70 7.01
N ALA A 132 -1.95 -3.13 8.27
CA ALA A 132 -0.86 -2.73 9.16
C ALA A 132 0.22 -3.81 9.26
N ILE A 133 1.47 -3.44 9.01
CA ILE A 133 2.65 -4.23 9.38
C ILE A 133 3.08 -3.78 10.78
N ALA A 134 3.09 -4.72 11.71
CA ALA A 134 3.40 -4.44 13.11
C ALA A 134 4.86 -4.00 13.26
N ALA A 135 5.12 -3.06 14.18
CA ALA A 135 6.49 -2.59 14.46
C ALA A 135 7.47 -3.74 14.74
N ASP A 136 7.02 -4.75 15.51
CA ASP A 136 7.85 -5.89 15.92
C ASP A 136 8.30 -6.77 14.74
N ASP A 137 7.61 -6.70 13.59
CA ASP A 137 7.99 -7.46 12.40
C ASP A 137 9.24 -6.89 11.71
N PHE A 138 9.47 -5.56 11.82
CA PHE A 138 10.52 -4.86 11.09
C PHE A 138 11.45 -3.99 11.95
N SER A 139 11.21 -3.90 13.26
CA SER A 139 12.07 -3.12 14.15
C SER A 139 13.51 -3.64 14.11
N GLY A 140 14.46 -2.73 13.89
CA GLY A 140 15.87 -3.08 13.73
C GLY A 140 16.26 -3.63 12.35
N LYS A 141 15.33 -3.64 11.38
CA LYS A 141 15.56 -4.07 10.00
C LYS A 141 15.68 -2.91 9.04
N LEU A 142 16.29 -3.16 7.88
CA LEU A 142 16.54 -2.12 6.88
C LEU A 142 15.43 -1.95 5.84
N CYS A 143 14.75 -3.03 5.44
CA CYS A 143 13.84 -2.96 4.30
C CYS A 143 12.61 -3.87 4.43
N ILE A 144 11.48 -3.36 3.93
CA ILE A 144 10.21 -4.06 3.74
C ILE A 144 10.04 -4.34 2.25
N TYR A 145 9.84 -5.61 1.91
CA TYR A 145 9.56 -6.10 0.56
C TYR A 145 8.10 -6.50 0.49
N ALA A 146 7.28 -5.65 -0.12
CA ALA A 146 5.85 -5.86 -0.26
C ALA A 146 5.48 -6.44 -1.63
N LYS A 147 4.45 -7.26 -1.64
CA LYS A 147 3.75 -7.76 -2.81
C LYS A 147 2.27 -7.44 -2.64
N LEU A 148 1.66 -6.77 -3.62
CA LEU A 148 0.23 -6.47 -3.60
C LEU A 148 -0.47 -7.31 -4.67
N SER A 149 -1.59 -7.93 -4.30
CA SER A 149 -2.46 -8.69 -5.20
C SER A 149 -3.92 -8.37 -4.92
N ALA A 150 -4.78 -8.51 -5.93
CA ALA A 150 -6.22 -8.60 -5.74
C ALA A 150 -6.62 -10.09 -5.69
N VAL A 151 -7.39 -10.49 -4.69
CA VAL A 151 -7.74 -11.90 -4.44
C VAL A 151 -9.25 -12.07 -4.29
N THR A 152 -9.73 -13.30 -4.44
CA THR A 152 -11.14 -13.61 -4.24
C THR A 152 -11.53 -13.44 -2.76
N PRO A 153 -12.54 -12.62 -2.41
CA PRO A 153 -13.07 -12.54 -1.04
C PRO A 153 -13.81 -13.83 -0.66
N VAL A 154 -14.12 -14.02 0.62
CA VAL A 154 -14.86 -15.20 1.06
C VAL A 154 -16.30 -15.15 0.52
N GLY A 155 -16.66 -16.07 -0.38
CA GLY A 155 -18.03 -16.29 -0.84
C GLY A 155 -18.19 -16.23 -2.35
N ALA A 156 -17.78 -15.13 -2.99
CA ALA A 156 -17.87 -14.95 -4.44
C ALA A 156 -16.74 -14.07 -4.98
N ALA A 157 -16.13 -14.49 -6.08
CA ALA A 157 -15.18 -13.67 -6.82
C ALA A 157 -15.91 -12.52 -7.55
N LEU A 158 -15.17 -11.44 -7.79
CA LEU A 158 -15.57 -10.48 -8.81
C LEU A 158 -15.44 -11.17 -10.18
N THR A 159 -16.36 -10.86 -11.09
CA THR A 159 -16.25 -11.25 -12.50
C THR A 159 -15.45 -10.23 -13.32
N CYS A 160 -15.35 -9.00 -12.82
CA CYS A 160 -14.64 -7.86 -13.37
C CYS A 160 -13.20 -7.74 -12.83
N GLU A 161 -12.49 -6.70 -13.28
CA GLU A 161 -11.07 -6.50 -13.04
C GLU A 161 -10.82 -5.20 -12.25
N PRO A 162 -10.43 -5.27 -10.97
CA PRO A 162 -10.10 -4.07 -10.21
C PRO A 162 -8.79 -3.44 -10.73
N HIS A 163 -8.77 -2.11 -10.82
CA HIS A 163 -7.66 -1.34 -11.34
C HIS A 163 -6.92 -0.62 -10.21
N LEU A 164 -5.63 -0.84 -10.09
CA LEU A 164 -4.78 -0.14 -9.12
C LEU A 164 -4.36 1.23 -9.66
N ILE A 165 -4.59 2.28 -8.85
CA ILE A 165 -4.08 3.64 -9.07
C ILE A 165 -2.77 3.84 -8.30
N GLY A 166 -2.68 3.30 -7.08
CA GLY A 166 -1.51 3.48 -6.22
C GLY A 166 -1.67 2.84 -4.85
N MET A 167 -0.67 3.05 -3.99
CA MET A 167 -0.72 2.68 -2.58
C MET A 167 -0.20 3.84 -1.75
N CYS A 168 -0.81 4.07 -0.61
CA CYS A 168 -0.28 5.00 0.38
C CYS A 168 0.22 4.21 1.60
N TYR A 169 1.27 4.72 2.24
CA TYR A 169 1.67 4.23 3.56
C TYR A 169 1.77 5.38 4.56
N THR A 170 1.31 5.13 5.78
CA THR A 170 1.42 6.04 6.92
C THR A 170 2.34 5.46 7.96
N ASN A 171 3.26 6.27 8.46
CA ASN A 171 4.10 5.95 9.60
C ASN A 171 4.09 7.07 10.64
N ARG A 172 4.42 6.73 11.89
CA ARG A 172 4.77 7.72 12.90
C ARG A 172 6.19 8.22 12.63
N ALA A 173 6.37 9.52 12.54
CA ALA A 173 7.65 10.16 12.24
C ALA A 173 8.08 11.14 13.33
N VAL A 174 9.39 11.32 13.54
CA VAL A 174 9.97 12.37 14.41
C VAL A 174 10.42 13.58 13.59
N TRP A 175 10.15 14.78 14.11
CA TRP A 175 10.70 16.02 13.56
C TRP A 175 12.05 16.38 14.22
N GLY A 176 13.08 16.63 13.40
CA GLY A 176 14.33 17.23 13.86
C GLY A 176 15.34 17.39 12.71
N ARG A 177 15.95 18.57 12.57
CA ARG A 177 17.18 18.72 11.76
C ARG A 177 18.19 17.68 12.26
N LYS A 178 18.74 16.85 11.37
CA LYS A 178 19.95 16.08 11.68
C LYS A 178 21.02 17.04 12.23
N PRO A 179 21.78 16.66 13.27
CA PRO A 179 22.92 17.43 13.72
C PRO A 179 23.94 17.65 12.59
#